data_AF-A0A9D6XNJ2-F1
#
_entry.id   AF-A0A9D6XNJ2-F1
#
_cell.length_a   1.000
_cell.length_b   1.000
_cell.length_c   1.000
_cell.angle_alpha   90.00
_cell.angle_beta   90.00
_cell.angle_gamma   90.00
#
_symmetry.space_group_name_H-M   'P 1'
#
loop_
_entity.id
_entity.type
_entity.pdbx_description
1 polymer ?
#
loop_
_entity_poly.entity_id
_entity_poly.type
_entity_poly.pdbx_seq_one_letter_code
_entity_poly.pdbx_strand_id
1 'polypeptide(L)'
;MTEIEIGGTKRGRIAYSFDDIALVPTRRTRNPEDVSTNWKIDAYDFAFPIVAAPMDSVVSPEVAISYGQLGGLAVLDLEGLWTRYEDPQSEFKKIAKSNSSSAIELLQQIYAAPIKPELIKERIKQIKSAGAVAAASLSPRAVVKHFKSVVEAGIDIFVIRGSTVSAEHVSTGDEPLNLKKFIYE
;
A
#
# COMPACT_ATOMS: atom_id res chain seq x y z
N MET A 1 -18.97 -22.97 -20.67
CA MET A 1 -20.08 -22.58 -19.77
C MET A 1 -19.48 -21.70 -18.69
N THR A 2 -19.54 -20.38 -18.85
CA THR A 2 -18.92 -19.41 -17.93
C THR A 2 -19.94 -18.50 -17.26
N GLU A 3 -21.17 -18.47 -17.76
CA GLU A 3 -22.27 -17.71 -17.18
C GLU A 3 -23.38 -18.65 -16.71
N ILE A 4 -23.92 -18.35 -15.54
CA ILE A 4 -25.09 -19.02 -14.95
C ILE A 4 -26.30 -18.11 -15.03
N GLU A 5 -27.46 -18.71 -15.29
CA GLU A 5 -28.73 -18.02 -15.12
C GLU A 5 -29.04 -17.87 -13.63
N ILE A 6 -29.20 -16.63 -13.19
CA ILE A 6 -29.68 -16.32 -11.84
C ILE A 6 -31.22 -16.33 -11.86
N GLY A 7 -31.82 -15.80 -12.94
CA GLY A 7 -33.25 -15.88 -13.23
C GLY A 7 -33.70 -14.87 -14.30
N GLY A 8 -34.59 -15.30 -15.19
CA GLY A 8 -35.10 -14.47 -16.29
C GLY A 8 -33.97 -14.09 -17.24
N THR A 9 -33.77 -12.79 -17.49
CA THR A 9 -32.66 -12.28 -18.32
C THR A 9 -31.37 -12.04 -17.53
N LYS A 10 -31.35 -12.24 -16.20
CA LYS A 10 -30.16 -12.03 -15.38
C LYS A 10 -29.18 -13.19 -15.52
N ARG A 11 -27.94 -12.86 -15.84
CA ARG A 11 -26.80 -13.78 -15.95
C ARG A 11 -25.69 -13.30 -15.04
N GLY A 12 -24.95 -14.23 -14.45
CA GLY A 12 -23.77 -13.95 -13.65
C GLY A 12 -22.61 -14.83 -14.08
N ARG A 13 -21.38 -14.30 -13.99
CA ARG A 13 -20.17 -15.08 -14.25
C ARG A 13 -19.71 -15.78 -12.97
N ILE A 14 -19.35 -17.05 -13.07
CA ILE A 14 -18.71 -17.75 -11.95
C ILE A 14 -17.31 -17.15 -11.74
N ALA A 15 -17.03 -16.74 -10.51
CA ALA A 15 -15.70 -16.32 -10.06
C ALA A 15 -15.15 -17.35 -9.08
N TYR A 16 -13.82 -17.42 -8.97
CA TYR A 16 -13.10 -18.37 -8.13
C TYR A 16 -12.15 -17.60 -7.22
N SER A 17 -12.09 -18.00 -5.95
CA SER A 17 -11.09 -17.59 -4.97
C SER A 17 -9.84 -18.48 -5.06
N PHE A 18 -8.82 -18.18 -4.27
CA PHE A 18 -7.64 -19.06 -4.18
C PHE A 18 -7.97 -20.43 -3.59
N ASP A 19 -8.98 -20.53 -2.72
CA ASP A 19 -9.40 -21.80 -2.10
C ASP A 19 -10.14 -22.72 -3.09
N ASP A 20 -10.61 -22.17 -4.21
CA ASP A 20 -11.33 -22.92 -5.24
C ASP A 20 -10.40 -23.55 -6.29
N ILE A 21 -9.10 -23.26 -6.24
CA ILE A 21 -8.13 -23.68 -7.28
C ILE A 21 -6.89 -24.33 -6.68
N ALA A 22 -6.30 -25.26 -7.43
CA ALA A 22 -5.01 -25.86 -7.11
C ALA A 22 -4.13 -25.92 -8.36
N LEU A 23 -2.81 -25.79 -8.18
CA LEU A 23 -1.84 -25.95 -9.26
C LEU A 23 -1.53 -27.44 -9.47
N VAL A 24 -1.67 -27.91 -10.71
CA VAL A 24 -1.38 -29.30 -11.08
C VAL A 24 0.03 -29.40 -11.66
N PRO A 25 0.94 -30.21 -11.09
CA PRO A 25 2.25 -30.48 -11.68
C PRO A 25 2.10 -31.14 -13.05
N THR A 26 2.91 -30.73 -14.05
CA THR A 26 2.78 -31.26 -15.41
C THR A 26 3.93 -32.18 -15.81
N ARG A 27 5.11 -31.64 -16.15
CA ARG A 27 6.15 -32.42 -16.86
C ARG A 27 7.46 -32.56 -16.12
N ARG A 28 7.89 -31.57 -15.36
CA ARG A 28 9.20 -31.56 -14.70
C ARG A 28 9.07 -30.98 -13.31
N THR A 29 9.71 -31.63 -12.36
CA THR A 29 9.98 -31.10 -11.04
C THR A 29 11.36 -30.45 -11.04
N ARG A 30 11.54 -29.45 -10.19
CA ARG A 30 12.83 -28.82 -9.86
C ARG A 30 12.97 -28.87 -8.36
N ASN A 31 14.20 -28.87 -7.86
CA ASN A 31 14.38 -28.70 -6.43
C ASN A 31 14.01 -27.25 -6.07
N PRO A 32 13.43 -27.01 -4.88
CA PRO A 32 13.14 -25.67 -4.40
C PRO A 32 14.35 -24.72 -4.45
N GLU A 33 15.56 -25.24 -4.17
CA GLU A 33 16.81 -24.47 -4.19
C GLU A 33 17.19 -23.95 -5.59
N ASP A 34 16.67 -24.57 -6.66
CA ASP A 34 16.93 -24.18 -8.05
C ASP A 34 15.97 -23.08 -8.56
N VAL A 35 15.03 -22.63 -7.71
CA VAL A 35 14.01 -21.65 -8.08
C VAL A 35 14.46 -20.26 -7.64
N SER A 36 14.64 -19.37 -8.61
CA SER A 36 14.84 -17.95 -8.31
C SER A 36 13.51 -17.29 -7.94
N THR A 37 13.50 -16.60 -6.80
CA THR A 37 12.41 -15.72 -6.39
C THR A 37 12.67 -14.26 -6.72
N ASN A 38 13.79 -13.93 -7.37
CA ASN A 38 14.13 -12.55 -7.67
C ASN A 38 13.01 -11.85 -8.44
N TRP A 39 12.69 -10.64 -8.03
CA TRP A 39 11.62 -9.86 -8.60
C TRP A 39 12.13 -8.47 -8.97
N LYS A 40 11.83 -8.05 -10.20
CA LYS A 40 12.21 -6.74 -10.71
C LYS A 40 10.97 -5.90 -10.98
N ILE A 41 10.96 -4.68 -10.43
CA ILE A 41 9.96 -3.64 -10.73
C ILE A 41 10.73 -2.44 -11.26
N ASP A 42 10.52 -2.11 -12.54
CA ASP A 42 11.21 -0.99 -13.19
C ASP A 42 12.75 -1.10 -13.00
N ALA A 43 13.38 -0.11 -12.37
CA ALA A 43 14.81 -0.09 -12.08
C ALA A 43 15.22 -0.81 -10.77
N TYR A 44 14.28 -1.35 -10.00
CA TYR A 44 14.55 -1.92 -8.67
C TYR A 44 14.50 -3.45 -8.68
N ASP A 45 15.51 -4.07 -8.05
CA ASP A 45 15.62 -5.51 -7.88
C ASP A 45 15.35 -5.90 -6.41
N PHE A 46 14.55 -6.94 -6.23
CA PHE A 46 14.15 -7.51 -4.94
C PHE A 46 14.47 -9.01 -4.91
N ALA A 47 14.73 -9.56 -3.73
CA ALA A 47 15.04 -10.98 -3.54
C ALA A 47 13.80 -11.89 -3.65
N PHE A 48 12.61 -11.36 -3.41
CA PHE A 48 11.35 -12.09 -3.47
C PHE A 48 10.16 -11.20 -3.87
N PRO A 49 9.08 -11.76 -4.46
CA PRO A 49 7.94 -11.00 -4.96
C PRO A 49 6.89 -10.78 -3.86
N ILE A 50 7.30 -10.27 -2.70
CA ILE A 50 6.40 -10.01 -1.57
C ILE A 50 6.52 -8.55 -1.17
N VAL A 51 5.37 -7.88 -1.12
CA VAL A 51 5.25 -6.47 -0.72
C VAL A 51 4.57 -6.40 0.64
N ALA A 52 5.20 -5.76 1.62
CA ALA A 52 4.54 -5.47 2.89
C ALA A 52 3.44 -4.43 2.67
N ALA A 53 2.22 -4.78 3.08
CA ALA A 53 1.04 -3.97 2.82
C ALA A 53 1.16 -2.59 3.50
N PRO A 54 0.74 -1.50 2.82
CA PRO A 54 0.78 -0.16 3.40
C PRO A 54 -0.33 0.00 4.42
N MET A 55 0.00 -0.40 5.64
CA MET A 55 -0.79 -0.21 6.84
C MET A 55 0.19 0.29 7.90
N ASP A 56 -0.13 1.40 8.54
CA ASP A 56 0.72 2.03 9.54
C ASP A 56 0.95 1.18 10.81
N SER A 57 0.03 0.24 11.08
CA SER A 57 0.16 -0.81 12.10
C SER A 57 1.13 -1.93 11.72
N VAL A 58 1.53 -2.02 10.44
CA VAL A 58 2.42 -3.07 9.91
C VAL A 58 3.77 -2.49 9.52
N VAL A 59 3.77 -1.40 8.76
CA VAL A 59 4.98 -0.80 8.18
C VAL A 59 5.28 0.53 8.87
N SER A 60 6.21 0.50 9.83
CA SER A 60 6.93 1.68 10.29
C SER A 60 8.14 1.99 9.39
N PRO A 61 8.76 3.18 9.51
CA PRO A 61 10.06 3.43 8.87
C PRO A 61 11.11 2.38 9.21
N GLU A 62 11.18 1.93 10.47
CA GLU A 62 12.14 0.90 10.91
C GLU A 62 11.82 -0.46 10.29
N VAL A 63 10.54 -0.83 10.19
CA VAL A 63 10.10 -2.05 9.50
C VAL A 63 10.44 -1.96 8.02
N ALA A 64 10.22 -0.82 7.37
CA ALA A 64 10.53 -0.63 5.96
C ALA A 64 12.03 -0.81 5.68
N ILE A 65 12.89 -0.23 6.52
CA ILE A 65 14.34 -0.39 6.45
C ILE A 65 14.74 -1.86 6.64
N SER A 66 14.24 -2.50 7.69
CA SER A 66 14.58 -3.89 8.02
C SER A 66 14.11 -4.86 6.93
N TYR A 67 12.93 -4.64 6.37
CA TYR A 67 12.38 -5.44 5.28
C TYR A 67 13.18 -5.26 3.98
N GLY A 68 13.63 -4.03 3.70
CA GLY A 68 14.53 -3.74 2.59
C GLY A 68 15.88 -4.44 2.71
N GLN A 69 16.46 -4.50 3.91
CA GLN A 69 17.70 -5.24 4.17
C GLN A 69 17.57 -6.75 3.97
N LEU A 70 16.36 -7.29 4.13
CA LEU A 70 16.03 -8.68 3.80
C LEU A 70 15.77 -8.90 2.30
N GLY A 71 15.84 -7.84 1.49
CA GLY A 71 15.62 -7.89 0.04
C GLY A 71 14.17 -7.74 -0.39
N GLY A 72 13.27 -7.30 0.50
CA GLY A 72 11.86 -7.11 0.20
C GLY A 72 11.47 -5.64 -0.06
N LEU A 73 10.24 -5.44 -0.52
CA LEU A 73 9.63 -4.12 -0.67
C LEU A 73 8.58 -3.87 0.42
N ALA A 74 8.74 -2.79 1.20
CA ALA A 74 7.76 -2.38 2.19
C ALA A 74 7.22 -0.98 1.87
N VAL A 75 5.89 -0.84 1.86
CA VAL A 75 5.23 0.40 1.47
C VAL A 75 4.71 1.10 2.72
N LEU A 76 5.20 2.31 2.98
CA LEU A 76 4.74 3.13 4.11
C LEU A 76 3.36 3.73 3.81
N ASP A 77 2.42 3.64 4.74
CA ASP A 77 1.13 4.34 4.62
C ASP A 77 1.27 5.82 5.04
N LEU A 78 1.19 6.74 4.08
CA LEU A 78 1.32 8.18 4.33
C LEU A 78 0.02 8.82 4.82
N GLU A 79 -1.09 8.08 4.86
CA GLU A 79 -2.32 8.53 5.52
C GLU A 79 -2.47 7.99 6.94
N GLY A 80 -1.50 7.18 7.41
CA GLY A 80 -1.47 6.63 8.75
C GLY A 80 -0.88 7.55 9.82
N LEU A 81 -0.59 7.00 10.98
CA LEU A 81 -0.10 7.77 12.14
C LEU A 81 1.32 8.33 11.95
N TRP A 82 2.16 7.66 11.15
CA TRP A 82 3.57 8.03 10.92
C TRP A 82 3.77 9.41 10.29
N THR A 83 2.72 9.96 9.68
CA THR A 83 2.70 11.29 9.06
C THR A 83 1.71 12.24 9.73
N ARG A 84 1.04 11.84 10.81
CA ARG A 84 0.13 12.69 11.60
C ARG A 84 0.79 13.14 12.91
N TYR A 85 1.69 12.31 13.46
CA TYR A 85 2.36 12.53 14.73
C TYR A 85 3.88 12.43 14.59
N GLU A 86 4.61 13.30 15.31
CA GLU A 86 6.08 13.24 15.39
C GLU A 86 6.52 11.94 16.07
N ASP A 87 5.80 11.52 17.12
CA ASP A 87 5.93 10.20 17.75
C ASP A 87 4.57 9.49 17.79
N PRO A 88 4.28 8.60 16.80
CA PRO A 88 3.03 7.85 16.77
C PRO A 88 3.01 6.66 17.74
N GLN A 89 4.13 6.33 18.41
CA GLN A 89 4.22 5.16 19.30
C GLN A 89 3.26 5.28 20.50
N SER A 90 3.09 6.49 21.02
CA SER A 90 2.16 6.75 22.11
C SER A 90 0.71 6.46 21.70
N GLU A 91 0.32 6.84 20.47
CA GLU A 91 -1.01 6.60 19.93
C GLU A 91 -1.25 5.12 19.61
N PHE A 92 -0.28 4.42 19.02
CA PHE A 92 -0.37 2.97 18.82
C PHE A 92 -0.53 2.21 20.15
N LYS A 93 0.17 2.64 21.21
CA LYS A 93 0.02 2.05 22.55
C LYS A 93 -1.38 2.27 23.14
N LYS A 94 -2.01 3.41 22.88
CA LYS A 94 -3.42 3.64 23.28
C LYS A 94 -4.36 2.70 22.54
N ILE A 95 -4.19 2.57 21.23
CA ILE A 95 -5.00 1.69 20.38
C ILE A 95 -4.87 0.23 20.85
N ALA A 96 -3.64 -0.26 21.04
CA ALA A 96 -3.37 -1.63 21.46
C ALA A 96 -3.96 -1.99 22.85
N LYS A 97 -4.15 -0.99 23.72
CA LYS A 97 -4.75 -1.17 25.05
C LYS A 97 -6.26 -0.96 25.09
N SER A 98 -6.86 -0.52 23.98
CA SER A 98 -8.28 -0.19 23.94
C SER A 98 -9.15 -1.45 23.93
N ASN A 99 -10.36 -1.33 24.48
CA ASN A 99 -11.34 -2.40 24.47
C ASN A 99 -12.12 -2.33 23.15
N SER A 100 -12.62 -3.46 22.64
CA SER A 100 -13.33 -3.50 21.36
C SER A 100 -14.53 -2.53 21.27
N SER A 101 -15.18 -2.22 22.40
CA SER A 101 -16.31 -1.29 22.45
C SER A 101 -15.93 0.19 22.28
N SER A 102 -14.69 0.59 22.62
CA SER A 102 -14.20 1.97 22.50
C SER A 102 -13.15 2.15 21.40
N ALA A 103 -12.66 1.05 20.81
CA ALA A 103 -11.60 1.07 19.79
C ALA A 103 -11.97 1.92 18.57
N ILE A 104 -13.22 1.85 18.10
CA ILE A 104 -13.66 2.59 16.90
C ILE A 104 -13.62 4.11 17.16
N GLU A 105 -14.19 4.56 18.27
CA GLU A 105 -14.20 5.99 18.63
C GLU A 105 -12.77 6.51 18.81
N LEU A 106 -11.92 5.74 19.48
CA LEU A 106 -10.51 6.10 19.67
C LEU A 106 -9.76 6.20 18.33
N LEU A 107 -9.96 5.24 17.41
CA LEU A 107 -9.36 5.28 16.07
C LEU A 107 -9.84 6.53 15.32
N GLN A 108 -11.13 6.84 15.34
CA GLN A 108 -11.65 8.05 14.69
C GLN A 108 -11.01 9.32 15.24
N GLN A 109 -10.85 9.42 16.56
CA GLN A 109 -10.22 10.56 17.22
C GLN A 109 -8.74 10.69 16.83
N ILE A 110 -7.97 9.60 16.91
CA ILE A 110 -6.54 9.61 16.61
C ILE A 110 -6.28 9.94 15.13
N TYR A 111 -7.04 9.33 14.21
CA TYR A 111 -6.86 9.53 12.76
C TYR A 111 -7.48 10.84 12.25
N ALA A 112 -8.19 11.59 13.08
CA ALA A 112 -8.66 12.94 12.73
C ALA A 112 -7.53 13.98 12.66
N ALA A 113 -6.40 13.73 13.34
CA ALA A 113 -5.23 14.61 13.26
C ALA A 113 -4.75 14.73 11.81
N PRO A 114 -4.48 15.93 11.27
CA PRO A 114 -4.16 16.10 9.87
C PRO A 114 -2.82 15.47 9.49
N ILE A 115 -2.71 15.01 8.24
CA ILE A 115 -1.44 14.59 7.64
C ILE A 115 -0.52 15.82 7.50
N LYS A 116 0.71 15.68 7.96
CA LYS A 116 1.75 16.71 8.02
C LYS A 116 2.76 16.51 6.88
N PRO A 117 2.81 17.42 5.88
CA PRO A 117 3.76 17.37 4.76
C PRO A 117 5.24 17.23 5.17
N GLU A 118 5.63 17.86 6.26
CA GLU A 118 6.97 17.80 6.84
C GLU A 118 7.33 16.38 7.30
N LEU A 119 6.39 15.67 7.92
CA LEU A 119 6.59 14.29 8.36
C LEU A 119 6.65 13.32 7.19
N ILE A 120 5.88 13.54 6.12
CA ILE A 120 6.01 12.76 4.87
C ILE A 120 7.47 12.79 4.39
N LYS A 121 8.04 14.00 4.29
CA LYS A 121 9.43 14.19 3.85
C LYS A 121 10.42 13.52 4.79
N GLU A 122 10.21 13.67 6.10
CA GLU A 122 11.08 13.08 7.11
C GLU A 122 11.10 11.56 7.04
N ARG A 123 9.93 10.90 7.00
CA ARG A 123 9.85 9.43 6.98
C ARG A 123 10.43 8.83 5.72
N ILE A 124 10.16 9.43 4.56
CA ILE A 124 10.75 8.98 3.28
C ILE A 124 12.27 9.12 3.34
N LYS A 125 12.79 10.27 3.78
CA LYS A 125 14.24 10.48 3.93
C LYS A 125 14.88 9.52 4.92
N GLN A 126 14.21 9.19 6.02
CA GLN A 126 14.68 8.21 7.00
C GLN A 126 14.94 6.84 6.34
N ILE A 127 13.98 6.35 5.54
CA ILE A 127 14.10 5.07 4.83
C ILE A 127 15.24 5.12 3.81
N LYS A 128 15.29 6.18 2.98
CA LYS A 128 16.34 6.34 1.96
C LYS A 128 17.74 6.46 2.54
N SER A 129 17.89 7.20 3.64
CA SER A 129 19.20 7.42 4.27
C SER A 129 19.81 6.12 4.82
N ALA A 130 18.99 5.10 5.06
CA ALA A 130 19.42 3.76 5.44
C ALA A 130 19.74 2.85 4.24
N GLY A 131 19.64 3.36 3.00
CA GLY A 131 19.92 2.62 1.77
C GLY A 131 18.80 1.69 1.29
N ALA A 132 17.63 1.71 1.93
CA ALA A 132 16.47 0.94 1.49
C ALA A 132 15.68 1.68 0.40
N VAL A 133 15.01 0.92 -0.48
CA VAL A 133 14.05 1.48 -1.46
C VAL A 133 12.90 2.11 -0.70
N ALA A 134 12.72 3.42 -0.84
CA ALA A 134 11.62 4.12 -0.20
C ALA A 134 10.35 3.99 -1.03
N ALA A 135 9.41 3.19 -0.53
CA ALA A 135 8.07 3.07 -1.09
C ALA A 135 7.01 3.56 -0.12
N ALA A 136 6.00 4.23 -0.65
CA ALA A 136 4.95 4.82 0.15
C ALA A 136 3.62 4.89 -0.61
N SER A 137 2.50 4.93 0.10
CA SER A 137 1.18 5.00 -0.52
C SER A 137 0.33 6.17 -0.06
N LEU A 138 -0.48 6.66 -1.00
CA LEU A 138 -1.60 7.57 -0.75
C LEU A 138 -2.82 7.08 -1.54
N SER A 139 -4.01 7.39 -1.05
CA SER A 139 -5.24 7.27 -1.80
C SER A 139 -5.32 8.30 -2.92
N PRO A 140 -6.10 8.04 -3.99
CA PRO A 140 -6.27 9.00 -5.07
C PRO A 140 -6.66 10.42 -4.60
N ARG A 141 -7.46 10.53 -3.53
CA ARG A 141 -7.87 11.81 -2.95
C ARG A 141 -6.71 12.52 -2.25
N ALA A 142 -5.89 11.78 -1.51
CA ALA A 142 -4.77 12.37 -0.76
C ALA A 142 -3.59 12.73 -1.67
N VAL A 143 -3.40 12.02 -2.79
CA VAL A 143 -2.39 12.33 -3.82
C VAL A 143 -2.50 13.80 -4.26
N VAL A 144 -3.70 14.27 -4.60
CA VAL A 144 -3.94 15.66 -5.06
C VAL A 144 -3.34 16.70 -4.10
N LYS A 145 -3.42 16.44 -2.79
CA LYS A 145 -2.94 17.37 -1.75
C LYS A 145 -1.47 17.19 -1.40
N HIS A 146 -0.97 15.95 -1.39
CA HIS A 146 0.31 15.62 -0.76
C HIS A 146 1.42 15.19 -1.74
N PHE A 147 1.12 15.00 -3.04
CA PHE A 147 2.09 14.47 -4.01
C PHE A 147 3.40 15.26 -4.05
N LYS A 148 3.34 16.60 -4.01
CA LYS A 148 4.54 17.45 -4.05
C LYS A 148 5.50 17.10 -2.93
N SER A 149 4.98 16.86 -1.73
CA SER A 149 5.81 16.50 -0.57
C SER A 149 6.47 15.14 -0.73
N VAL A 150 5.77 14.20 -1.38
CA VAL A 150 6.28 12.85 -1.66
C VAL A 150 7.39 12.89 -2.72
N VAL A 151 7.17 13.62 -3.82
CA VAL A 151 8.15 13.77 -4.91
C VAL A 151 9.37 14.56 -4.44
N GLU A 152 9.19 15.66 -3.73
CA GLU A 152 10.29 16.46 -3.16
C GLU A 152 11.10 15.69 -2.12
N ALA A 153 10.51 14.68 -1.46
CA ALA A 153 11.23 13.77 -0.57
C ALA A 153 12.10 12.75 -1.32
N GLY A 154 11.90 12.62 -2.64
CA GLY A 154 12.62 11.71 -3.51
C GLY A 154 12.14 10.27 -3.38
N ILE A 155 10.83 10.02 -3.28
CA ILE A 155 10.29 8.65 -3.23
C ILE A 155 10.81 7.80 -4.40
N ASP A 156 11.10 6.51 -4.15
CA ASP A 156 11.56 5.58 -5.20
C ASP A 156 10.38 4.90 -5.90
N ILE A 157 9.40 4.44 -5.12
CA ILE A 157 8.17 3.81 -5.63
C ILE A 157 6.97 4.45 -4.95
N PHE A 158 6.09 5.08 -5.72
CA PHE A 158 4.86 5.68 -5.19
C PHE A 158 3.62 4.86 -5.56
N VAL A 159 2.91 4.37 -4.55
CA VAL A 159 1.77 3.48 -4.71
C VAL A 159 0.47 4.27 -4.52
N ILE A 160 -0.38 4.31 -5.54
CA ILE A 160 -1.71 4.91 -5.42
C ILE A 160 -2.70 3.80 -5.08
N ARG A 161 -3.18 3.78 -3.83
CA ARG A 161 -3.99 2.68 -3.28
C ARG A 161 -5.37 3.14 -2.81
N GLY A 162 -6.41 2.44 -3.23
CA GLY A 162 -7.76 2.55 -2.67
C GLY A 162 -8.41 1.17 -2.66
N SER A 163 -9.55 1.02 -1.98
CA SER A 163 -10.35 -0.22 -2.02
C SER A 163 -10.83 -0.55 -3.44
N THR A 164 -11.21 0.50 -4.17
CA THR A 164 -11.52 0.45 -5.60
C THR A 164 -10.83 1.65 -6.27
N VAL A 165 -9.95 1.39 -7.23
CA VAL A 165 -9.25 2.43 -8.00
C VAL A 165 -9.58 2.29 -9.48
N SER A 166 -9.80 3.42 -10.14
CA SER A 166 -9.98 3.52 -11.59
C SER A 166 -8.95 4.48 -12.16
N ALA A 167 -8.45 4.19 -13.37
CA ALA A 167 -7.57 5.11 -14.09
C ALA A 167 -8.25 6.44 -14.45
N GLU A 168 -9.58 6.42 -14.55
CA GLU A 168 -10.43 7.58 -14.85
C GLU A 168 -11.49 7.68 -13.75
N HIS A 169 -11.36 8.71 -12.91
CA HIS A 169 -12.39 9.11 -11.97
C HIS A 169 -13.11 10.35 -12.54
N VAL A 170 -14.44 10.27 -12.65
CA VAL A 170 -15.28 11.37 -13.13
C VAL A 170 -16.14 11.83 -11.96
N SER A 171 -16.05 13.12 -11.63
CA SER A 171 -16.83 13.74 -10.56
C SER A 171 -17.36 15.08 -11.06
N THR A 172 -18.57 15.44 -10.63
CA THR A 172 -19.19 16.74 -10.91
C THR A 172 -19.03 17.74 -9.75
N GLY A 173 -18.49 17.29 -8.60
CA GLY A 173 -18.32 18.11 -7.39
C GLY A 173 -16.89 18.58 -7.13
N ASP A 174 -15.93 17.64 -7.12
CA ASP A 174 -14.51 17.91 -6.85
C ASP A 174 -13.68 17.61 -8.11
N GLU A 175 -12.53 18.28 -8.28
CA GLU A 175 -11.60 18.00 -9.37
C GLU A 175 -10.95 16.61 -9.17
N PRO A 176 -11.25 15.62 -10.03
CA PRO A 176 -10.78 14.26 -9.81
C PRO A 176 -9.32 14.10 -10.26
N LEU A 177 -8.55 13.30 -9.52
CA LEU A 177 -7.20 12.92 -9.95
C LEU A 177 -7.29 12.12 -11.27
N ASN A 178 -6.70 12.68 -12.33
CA ASN A 178 -6.49 11.96 -13.58
C ASN A 178 -5.10 11.31 -13.56
N LEU A 179 -5.05 10.01 -13.31
CA LEU A 179 -3.79 9.27 -13.20
C LEU A 179 -2.97 9.31 -14.50
N LYS A 180 -3.61 9.38 -15.68
CA LYS A 180 -2.90 9.48 -16.95
C LYS A 180 -2.15 10.80 -17.08
N LYS A 181 -2.71 11.92 -16.60
CA LYS A 181 -2.01 13.21 -16.61
C LYS A 181 -0.92 13.25 -15.54
N PHE A 182 -1.28 12.82 -14.33
CA PHE A 182 -0.42 12.87 -13.15
C PHE A 182 0.93 12.17 -13.32
N ILE A 183 1.00 11.05 -14.05
CA ILE A 183 2.27 10.31 -14.24
C ILE A 183 3.24 10.96 -15.23
N TYR A 184 2.80 11.97 -16.01
CA TYR A 184 3.65 12.68 -16.98
C TYR A 184 4.00 14.11 -16.55
N GLU A 185 3.39 14.61 -15.47
CA GLU A 185 3.69 15.92 -14.85
C GLU A 185 4.74 15.78 -13.75
#